data_AF-A0AAP3A7N9-F1
#
_entry.id   AF-A0AAP3A7N9-F1
#
_cell.length_a   1.000
_cell.length_b   1.000
_cell.length_c   1.000
_cell.angle_alpha   90.00
_cell.angle_beta   90.00
_cell.angle_gamma   90.00
#
_symmetry.space_group_name_H-M   'P 1'
#
loop_
_entity.id
_entity.type
_entity.pdbx_description
1 polymer ?
#
loop_
_entity_poly.entity_id
_entity_poly.type
_entity_poly.pdbx_seq_one_letter_code
_entity_poly.pdbx_strand_id
1 'polypeptide(L)'
;IAPELSQYSPVVRGIAYSQAQVSVKQNGVVIYQKNVPPGPFELRDFNQIFTGDLEVEIREADGTIRHFTQATAVLPVLQRQ
;
A
#
# COMPACT_ATOMS: atom_id res chain seq x y z
N ILE A 1 -8.64 -15.57 -26.44
CA ILE A 1 -8.09 -14.34 -25.82
C ILE A 1 -8.43 -14.47 -24.35
N ALA A 2 -7.47 -14.84 -23.50
CA ALA A 2 -7.73 -15.02 -22.07
C ALA A 2 -8.07 -13.65 -21.48
N PRO A 3 -9.11 -13.51 -20.64
CA PRO A 3 -9.31 -12.28 -19.91
C PRO A 3 -8.09 -12.13 -19.02
N GLU A 4 -7.35 -11.04 -19.21
CA GLU A 4 -6.28 -10.65 -18.30
C GLU A 4 -6.79 -10.82 -16.89
N LEU A 5 -6.17 -11.74 -16.14
CA LEU A 5 -6.21 -11.74 -14.70
C LEU A 5 -5.77 -10.35 -14.32
N SER A 6 -6.75 -9.48 -14.07
CA SER A 6 -6.55 -8.12 -13.64
C SER A 6 -5.73 -8.25 -12.38
N GLN A 7 -4.42 -8.06 -12.51
CA GLN A 7 -3.48 -8.17 -11.42
C GLN A 7 -3.84 -6.98 -10.54
N TYR A 8 -4.74 -7.22 -9.59
CA TYR A 8 -5.18 -6.25 -8.60
C TYR A 8 -3.99 -6.02 -7.66
N SER A 9 -3.01 -5.28 -8.14
CA SER A 9 -1.94 -4.77 -7.31
C SER A 9 -2.56 -3.70 -6.42
N PRO A 10 -2.59 -3.90 -5.09
CA PRO A 10 -3.13 -2.92 -4.18
C PRO A 10 -2.36 -1.61 -4.32
N VAL A 11 -3.11 -0.51 -4.31
CA VAL A 11 -2.54 0.83 -4.40
C VAL A 11 -2.63 1.48 -3.04
N VAL A 12 -1.48 1.79 -2.44
CA VAL A 12 -1.40 2.57 -1.19
C VAL A 12 -1.18 4.03 -1.55
N ARG A 13 -2.07 4.90 -1.06
CA ARG A 13 -2.01 6.35 -1.26
C ARG A 13 -1.84 7.05 0.07
N GLY A 14 -1.06 8.11 0.07
CA GLY A 14 -0.87 8.96 1.23
C GLY A 14 -0.27 10.30 0.87
N ILE A 15 -0.05 11.12 1.88
CA ILE A 15 0.65 12.40 1.77
C ILE A 15 1.79 12.38 2.78
N ALA A 16 3.01 12.53 2.26
CA ALA A 16 4.19 12.77 3.07
C ALA A 16 4.38 14.28 3.25
N TYR A 17 4.69 14.73 4.46
CA TYR A 17 4.88 16.16 4.74
C TYR A 17 6.32 16.59 4.51
N SER A 18 7.24 15.63 4.51
CA SER A 18 8.67 15.81 4.29
C SER A 18 9.23 14.64 3.48
N GLN A 19 10.55 14.57 3.34
CA GLN A 19 11.22 13.39 2.81
C GLN A 19 10.91 12.21 3.74
N ALA A 20 10.11 11.25 3.30
CA ALA A 20 9.64 10.17 4.13
C ALA A 20 10.03 8.80 3.61
N GLN A 21 10.20 7.84 4.51
CA GLN A 21 10.29 6.43 4.18
C GLN A 21 8.95 5.78 4.48
N VAL A 22 8.32 5.23 3.45
CA VAL A 22 7.04 4.53 3.56
C VAL A 22 7.30 3.04 3.55
N SER A 23 6.85 2.36 4.60
CA SER A 23 6.96 0.93 4.80
C SER A 23 5.57 0.32 4.85
N VAL A 24 5.31 -0.67 4.00
CA VAL A 24 4.05 -1.42 3.98
C VAL A 24 4.29 -2.77 4.65
N LYS A 25 3.48 -3.06 5.66
CA LYS A 25 3.51 -4.25 6.48
C LYS A 25 2.21 -5.03 6.32
N GLN A 26 2.31 -6.36 6.39
CA GLN A 26 1.18 -7.28 6.45
C GLN A 26 1.43 -8.30 7.53
N ASN A 27 0.51 -8.39 8.49
CA ASN A 27 0.61 -9.35 9.59
C ASN A 27 1.97 -9.25 10.32
N GLY A 28 2.48 -8.02 10.51
CA GLY A 28 3.78 -7.73 11.10
C GLY A 28 5.01 -7.90 10.18
N VAL A 29 4.85 -8.35 8.93
CA VAL A 29 5.96 -8.52 7.97
C VAL A 29 6.03 -7.34 7.01
N VAL A 30 7.19 -6.68 6.88
CA VAL A 30 7.40 -5.63 5.87
C VAL A 30 7.46 -6.28 4.49
N ILE A 31 6.49 -5.97 3.64
CA ILE A 31 6.40 -6.50 2.28
C ILE A 31 6.93 -5.51 1.23
N TYR A 32 7.00 -4.23 1.58
CA TYR A 32 7.45 -3.19 0.68
C TYR A 32 7.97 -1.98 1.45
N GLN A 33 8.99 -1.32 0.92
CA GLN A 33 9.57 -0.12 1.53
C GLN A 33 10.13 0.80 0.44
N LYS A 34 9.77 2.08 0.50
CA LYS A 34 10.23 3.08 -0.49
C LYS A 34 10.39 4.45 0.14
N ASN A 35 11.43 5.17 -0.25
CA ASN A 35 11.61 6.57 0.09
C ASN A 35 10.83 7.44 -0.91
N VAL A 36 10.02 8.35 -0.38
CA VAL A 36 9.17 9.27 -1.16
C VAL A 36 9.55 10.71 -0.85
N PRO A 37 9.45 11.63 -1.84
CA PRO A 37 9.62 13.05 -1.59
C PRO A 37 8.42 13.62 -0.81
N PRO A 38 8.53 14.85 -0.27
CA PRO A 38 7.39 15.57 0.30
C PRO A 38 6.27 15.71 -0.74
N GLY A 39 5.05 15.42 -0.34
CA GLY A 39 3.85 15.54 -1.17
C GLY A 39 3.02 14.26 -1.25
N PRO A 40 2.00 14.24 -2.13
CA PRO A 40 1.20 13.05 -2.38
C PRO A 40 2.07 11.96 -3.01
N PHE A 41 1.94 10.74 -2.47
CA PHE A 41 2.65 9.58 -2.98
C PHE A 41 1.67 8.43 -3.24
N GLU A 42 2.13 7.52 -4.08
CA GLU A 42 1.38 6.33 -4.43
C GLU A 42 2.32 5.15 -4.64
N LEU A 43 2.02 4.04 -3.98
CA LEU A 43 2.78 2.81 -4.05
C LEU A 43 1.93 1.77 -4.78
N ARG A 44 2.42 1.30 -5.92
CA ARG A 44 1.77 0.25 -6.75
C ARG A 44 2.69 -0.92 -7.06
N ASP A 45 3.99 -0.79 -6.81
CA ASP A 45 5.02 -1.74 -7.23
C ASP A 45 5.16 -2.92 -6.26
N PHE A 46 4.10 -3.27 -5.53
CA PHE A 46 4.11 -4.35 -4.56
C PHE A 46 2.89 -5.25 -4.71
N ASN A 47 3.09 -6.52 -4.38
CA ASN A 47 2.04 -7.51 -4.37
C ASN A 47 1.70 -7.83 -2.91
N GLN A 48 0.41 -8.03 -2.64
CA GLN A 48 -0.01 -8.58 -1.36
C GLN A 48 0.51 -10.01 -1.21
N ILE A 49 1.12 -10.28 -0.06
CA ILE A 49 1.57 -11.63 0.31
C ILE A 49 0.45 -12.34 1.08
N PHE A 50 -0.33 -11.58 1.87
CA PHE A 50 -1.42 -12.10 2.68
C PHE A 50 -2.75 -11.42 2.35
N THR A 51 -3.86 -12.13 2.60
CA THR A 51 -5.20 -11.53 2.64
C THR A 51 -5.39 -10.84 3.98
N GLY A 52 -5.92 -9.61 3.98
CA GLY A 52 -6.14 -8.82 5.20
C GLY A 52 -5.72 -7.37 5.02
N ASP A 53 -5.62 -6.64 6.10
CA ASP A 53 -5.30 -5.21 6.07
C ASP A 53 -3.81 -4.96 5.73
N LEU A 54 -3.54 -3.80 5.12
CA LEU A 54 -2.19 -3.29 4.93
C LEU A 54 -1.88 -2.29 6.02
N GLU A 55 -0.83 -2.52 6.79
CA GLU A 55 -0.31 -1.55 7.74
C GLU A 55 0.72 -0.67 7.02
N VAL A 56 0.49 0.63 6.98
CA VAL A 56 1.40 1.57 6.33
C VAL A 56 2.03 2.46 7.39
N GLU A 57 3.36 2.48 7.40
CA GLU A 57 4.18 3.31 8.27
C GLU A 57 4.91 4.34 7.42
N ILE A 58 4.71 5.62 7.72
CA ILE A 58 5.40 6.75 7.10
C ILE A 58 6.33 7.33 8.15
N ARG A 59 7.64 7.18 7.95
CA ARG A 59 8.67 7.80 8.77
C ARG A 59 9.20 9.04 8.06
N GLU A 60 8.83 10.20 8.59
CA GLU A 60 9.21 11.52 8.09
C GLU A 60 10.65 11.88 8.52
N ALA A 61 11.27 12.85 7.84
CA ALA A 61 12.65 13.27 8.10
C ALA A 61 12.83 14.00 9.44
N ASP A 62 11.76 14.59 9.97
CA ASP A 62 11.70 15.21 11.29
C ASP A 62 11.65 14.18 12.44
N GLY A 63 11.57 12.88 12.11
CA GLY A 63 11.41 11.79 13.07
C GLY A 63 9.96 11.47 13.41
N THR A 64 8.99 12.22 12.89
CA THR A 64 7.57 11.92 13.03
C THR A 64 7.27 10.59 12.34
N ILE A 65 6.62 9.68 13.06
CA ILE A 65 6.16 8.41 12.51
C ILE A 65 4.65 8.41 12.49
N ARG A 66 4.08 8.10 11.33
CA ARG A 66 2.64 7.98 11.14
C ARG A 66 2.34 6.56 10.74
N HIS A 67 1.35 5.98 11.39
CA HIS A 67 0.87 4.65 11.07
C HIS A 67 -0.60 4.76 10.70
N PHE A 68 -0.98 4.12 9.60
CA PHE A 68 -2.38 3.95 9.25
C PHE A 68 -2.59 2.58 8.64
N THR A 69 -3.78 2.03 8.87
CA THR A 69 -4.17 0.75 8.32
C THR A 69 -5.09 1.00 7.15
N GLN A 70 -4.69 0.54 5.97
CA GLN A 70 -5.54 0.55 4.79
C GLN A 70 -6.23 -0.80 4.67
N ALA A 71 -7.54 -0.79 4.88
CA ALA A 71 -8.38 -1.96 4.63
C ALA A 71 -8.31 -2.33 3.15
N THR A 72 -8.02 -3.60 2.87
CA THR A 72 -7.96 -4.09 1.50
C THR A 72 -9.37 -4.43 1.07
N ALA A 73 -9.99 -3.54 0.31
CA ALA A 73 -11.26 -3.85 -0.32
C ALA A 73 -10.99 -4.86 -1.45
N VAL A 74 -11.18 -6.15 -1.17
CA VAL A 74 -11.39 -7.13 -2.23
C VAL A 74 -12.74 -6.78 -2.86
N LEU A 75 -12.72 -6.14 -4.03
CA LEU A 75 -13.95 -5.93 -4.80
C LEU A 75 -14.46 -7.33 -5.18
N PRO A 76 -15.66 -7.75 -4.72
CA PRO A 76 -16.23 -9.00 -5.21
C PRO A 76 -16.43 -8.82 -6.72
N VAL A 77 -15.79 -9.67 -7.52
CA VAL A 77 -16.09 -9.73 -8.94
C VAL A 77 -17.56 -10.11 -9.05
N LEU A 78 -18.40 -9.21 -9.56
CA LEU A 78 -19.77 -9.54 -9.91
C LEU A 78 -19.70 -10.48 -11.11
N GLN A 79 -19.73 -11.80 -10.85
CA GLN A 79 -19.99 -12.78 -11.90
C GLN A 79 -21.41 -12.54 -12.40
N ARG A 80 -21.55 -11.92 -13.58
CA ARG A 80 -22.82 -11.92 -14.30
C ARG A 80 -23.01 -13.35 -14.83
N GLN A 81 -24.00 -14.04 -14.27
CA GLN A 81 -24.51 -15.32 -14.77
C GLN A 81 -25.13 -15.15 -16.17
#